data_AF-A0A9X4ALN3-F1
#
_entry.id   AF-A0A9X4ALN3-F1
#
_cell.length_a   1.000
_cell.length_b   1.000
_cell.length_c   1.000
_cell.angle_alpha   90.00
_cell.angle_beta   90.00
_cell.angle_gamma   90.00
#
_symmetry.space_group_name_H-M   'P 1'
#
loop_
_entity.id
_entity.type
_entity.pdbx_description
1 polymer ?
#
loop_
_entity_poly.entity_id
_entity_poly.type
_entity_poly.pdbx_seq_one_letter_code
_entity_poly.pdbx_strand_id
1 'polypeptide(L)'
;MHIGRRIHIERSLKGYTLSSLAQGITSKSYLSKLENGDAVPSEEILQSLAERLHLPSDFILCHDQEDSQLWSMLKQLFYYSIMDIGKTESIIELIESDYYFNLRSPQQEFYYLVLKNLVLIKKKQTEELENVHHRYLVPYLEGVEIESLPTEIQRAVYCYFGYYHFSQLHYKKSLDNLSRLYEIIDNQDIKAAIIYNISILYKRMGQFQDAIIAAKKAIEHYKQIDSTYYLALCFNSVGDLYREKKLNKEALVEFENAKKLAEEHSYKNILSYTYHNIGLISKESGDHEKASTYFYKALHQKMEKDSLLITYRELISCKLNERKIEEARQLYDTAKLLTDKEEDYKKLAFNFTEYYYINKEFEHYEKELNALVLYFEKTNNVKFLVICYKKLAAFYFQLGKFKKSAILYDKAFDIIES
;
A
#
# COMPACT_ATOMS: atom_id res chain seq x y z
N MET A 1 -27.64 9.63 -1.59
CA MET A 1 -27.23 9.94 -0.19
C MET A 1 -28.13 11.02 0.37
N HIS A 2 -28.50 10.95 1.67
CA HIS A 2 -29.40 11.95 2.29
C HIS A 2 -28.65 13.22 2.73
N ILE A 3 -29.21 14.41 2.50
CA ILE A 3 -28.61 15.72 2.87
C ILE A 3 -28.33 15.85 4.37
N GLY A 4 -29.13 15.19 5.20
CA GLY A 4 -28.91 15.14 6.64
C GLY A 4 -27.52 14.66 7.05
N ARG A 5 -26.92 13.72 6.31
CA ARG A 5 -25.56 13.23 6.60
C ARG A 5 -24.52 14.33 6.40
N ARG A 6 -24.67 15.16 5.38
CA ARG A 6 -23.83 16.36 5.18
C ARG A 6 -24.01 17.35 6.32
N ILE A 7 -25.25 17.63 6.71
CA ILE A 7 -25.55 18.54 7.82
C ILE A 7 -24.90 18.05 9.11
N HIS A 8 -24.95 16.73 9.38
CA HIS A 8 -24.27 16.11 10.51
C HIS A 8 -22.75 16.33 10.49
N ILE A 9 -22.12 16.13 9.33
CA ILE A 9 -20.68 16.33 9.14
C ILE A 9 -20.31 17.79 9.40
N GLU A 10 -20.98 18.73 8.73
CA GLU A 10 -20.73 20.17 8.86
C GLU A 10 -20.97 20.67 10.29
N ARG A 11 -22.03 20.19 10.94
CA ARG A 11 -22.32 20.48 12.35
C ARG A 11 -21.16 20.03 13.24
N SER A 12 -20.68 18.80 13.04
CA SER A 12 -19.62 18.21 13.85
C SER A 12 -18.27 18.89 13.63
N LEU A 13 -17.93 19.24 12.38
CA LEU A 13 -16.72 19.98 12.03
C LEU A 13 -16.68 21.38 12.66
N LYS A 14 -17.82 22.07 12.69
CA LYS A 14 -17.94 23.43 13.27
C LYS A 14 -18.20 23.41 14.78
N GLY A 15 -18.17 22.23 15.43
CA GLY A 15 -18.28 22.10 16.89
C GLY A 15 -19.68 22.36 17.46
N TYR A 16 -20.72 22.33 16.63
CA TYR A 16 -22.09 22.53 17.09
C TYR A 16 -22.66 21.27 17.74
N THR A 17 -23.31 21.43 18.89
CA THR A 17 -24.19 20.38 19.44
C THR A 17 -25.51 20.34 18.67
N LEU A 18 -26.23 19.21 18.71
CA LEU A 18 -27.59 19.14 18.15
C LEU A 18 -28.49 20.24 18.71
N SER A 19 -28.39 20.55 20.01
CA SER A 19 -29.21 21.59 20.64
C SER A 19 -28.85 22.98 20.13
N SER A 20 -27.56 23.29 20.00
CA SER A 20 -27.11 24.63 19.57
C SER A 20 -27.36 24.89 18.09
N LEU A 21 -27.27 23.86 17.23
CA LEU A 21 -27.67 24.01 15.83
C LEU A 21 -29.19 24.15 15.67
N ALA A 22 -29.98 23.34 16.39
CA ALA A 22 -31.44 23.36 16.27
C ALA A 22 -32.08 24.65 16.83
N GLN A 23 -31.43 25.33 17.76
CA GLN A 23 -32.00 26.48 18.48
C GLN A 23 -32.51 27.58 17.55
N GLY A 24 -33.83 27.82 17.61
CA GLY A 24 -34.52 28.84 16.81
C GLY A 24 -34.80 28.42 15.36
N ILE A 25 -34.44 27.20 14.97
CA ILE A 25 -34.62 26.67 13.61
C ILE A 25 -35.60 25.48 13.61
N THR A 26 -35.35 24.49 14.47
CA THR A 26 -36.17 23.26 14.56
C THR A 26 -36.04 22.60 15.93
N SER A 27 -36.68 21.46 16.16
CA SER A 27 -36.51 20.69 17.40
C SER A 27 -35.25 19.81 17.34
N LYS A 28 -34.60 19.59 18.49
CA LYS A 28 -33.45 18.67 18.61
C LYS A 28 -33.77 17.27 18.07
N SER A 29 -34.98 16.76 18.36
CA SER A 29 -35.41 15.44 17.90
C SER A 29 -35.58 15.39 16.39
N TYR A 30 -36.16 16.44 15.80
CA TYR A 30 -36.29 16.55 14.34
C TYR A 30 -34.93 16.64 13.66
N LEU A 31 -34.01 17.48 14.15
CA LEU A 31 -32.65 17.58 13.61
C LEU A 31 -31.90 16.23 13.68
N SER A 32 -32.05 15.48 14.77
CA SER A 32 -31.46 14.14 14.87
C SER A 32 -32.03 13.16 13.85
N LYS A 33 -33.35 13.16 13.62
CA LYS A 33 -33.99 12.33 12.57
C LYS A 33 -33.52 12.76 11.18
N LEU A 34 -33.43 14.07 10.95
CA LEU A 34 -32.94 14.64 9.70
C LEU A 34 -31.52 14.14 9.41
N GLU A 35 -30.60 14.27 10.37
CA GLU A 35 -29.19 13.85 10.24
C GLU A 35 -29.02 12.36 9.94
N ASN A 36 -29.91 11.52 10.49
CA ASN A 36 -29.90 10.09 10.23
C ASN A 36 -30.50 9.68 8.88
N GLY A 37 -31.26 10.58 8.24
CA GLY A 37 -31.98 10.31 6.99
C GLY A 37 -33.44 9.91 7.17
N ASP A 38 -33.98 10.02 8.39
CA ASP A 38 -35.34 9.59 8.76
C ASP A 38 -36.39 10.72 8.61
N ALA A 39 -35.98 11.92 8.18
CA ALA A 39 -36.87 13.06 8.01
C ALA A 39 -36.50 13.88 6.78
N VAL A 40 -37.52 14.32 6.03
CA VAL A 40 -37.36 15.22 4.89
C VAL A 40 -37.43 16.67 5.38
N PRO A 41 -36.39 17.49 5.14
CA PRO A 41 -36.37 18.90 5.56
C PRO A 41 -37.21 19.79 4.64
N SER A 42 -37.81 20.85 5.19
CA SER A 42 -38.34 21.94 4.36
C SER A 42 -37.23 22.87 3.89
N GLU A 43 -37.45 23.58 2.79
CA GLU A 43 -36.51 24.55 2.23
C GLU A 43 -36.15 25.65 3.25
N GLU A 44 -37.12 26.15 4.02
CA GLU A 44 -36.93 27.13 5.09
C GLU A 44 -35.97 26.64 6.19
N ILE A 45 -36.09 25.35 6.58
CA ILE A 45 -35.18 24.74 7.56
C ILE A 45 -33.78 24.63 6.96
N LEU A 46 -33.65 24.17 5.71
CA LEU A 46 -32.37 24.06 5.02
C LEU A 46 -31.66 25.41 4.91
N GLN A 47 -32.37 26.47 4.51
CA GLN A 47 -31.84 27.83 4.40
C GLN A 47 -31.33 28.33 5.76
N SER A 48 -32.13 28.17 6.81
CA SER A 48 -31.76 28.56 8.17
C SER A 48 -30.53 27.80 8.69
N LEU A 49 -30.43 26.51 8.37
CA LEU A 49 -29.27 25.67 8.73
C LEU A 49 -28.02 26.08 7.94
N ALA A 50 -28.15 26.38 6.64
CA ALA A 50 -27.04 26.85 5.81
C ALA A 50 -26.45 28.15 6.35
N GLU A 51 -27.29 29.12 6.70
CA GLU A 51 -26.88 30.39 7.32
C GLU A 51 -26.16 30.17 8.66
N ARG A 52 -26.72 29.33 9.55
CA ARG A 52 -26.13 29.03 10.86
C ARG A 52 -24.79 28.30 10.74
N LEU A 53 -24.67 27.43 9.75
CA LEU A 53 -23.44 26.72 9.45
C LEU A 53 -22.45 27.59 8.65
N HIS A 54 -22.82 28.80 8.23
CA HIS A 54 -21.99 29.64 7.35
C HIS A 54 -21.57 28.91 6.07
N LEU A 55 -22.55 28.28 5.41
CA LEU A 55 -22.37 27.58 4.14
C LEU A 55 -23.12 28.33 3.03
N PRO A 56 -22.64 28.26 1.76
CA PRO A 56 -23.40 28.80 0.63
C PRO A 56 -24.79 28.15 0.56
N SER A 57 -25.85 28.94 0.39
CA SER A 57 -27.23 28.43 0.35
C SER A 57 -27.39 27.33 -0.69
N ASP A 58 -26.86 27.54 -1.90
CA ASP A 58 -26.96 26.58 -3.02
C ASP A 58 -26.32 25.22 -2.71
N PHE A 59 -25.33 25.16 -1.80
CA PHE A 59 -24.70 23.90 -1.40
C PHE A 59 -25.61 23.01 -0.56
N ILE A 60 -26.59 23.59 0.13
CA ILE A 60 -27.56 22.87 0.96
C ILE A 60 -28.92 22.75 0.24
N LEU A 61 -29.37 23.81 -0.42
CA LEU A 61 -30.67 23.85 -1.07
C LEU A 61 -30.70 22.97 -2.34
N CYS A 62 -29.70 23.09 -3.22
CA CYS A 62 -29.64 22.34 -4.49
C CYS A 62 -29.04 20.94 -4.32
N HIS A 63 -29.25 20.29 -3.17
CA HIS A 63 -28.64 19.01 -2.82
C HIS A 63 -29.14 17.82 -3.65
N ASP A 64 -30.29 17.97 -4.29
CA ASP A 64 -30.92 17.00 -5.19
C ASP A 64 -30.45 17.13 -6.65
N GLN A 65 -29.71 18.20 -6.98
CA GLN A 65 -29.18 18.43 -8.32
C GLN A 65 -27.83 17.73 -8.50
N GLU A 66 -27.81 16.70 -9.35
CA GLU A 66 -26.57 16.05 -9.77
C GLU A 66 -26.03 16.65 -11.07
N ASP A 67 -24.70 16.82 -11.14
CA ASP A 67 -24.02 17.30 -12.34
C ASP A 67 -23.45 16.14 -13.18
N SER A 68 -23.92 16.03 -14.42
CA SER A 68 -23.45 15.03 -15.40
C SER A 68 -21.96 15.16 -15.75
N GLN A 69 -21.41 16.38 -15.78
CA GLN A 69 -20.00 16.63 -16.05
C GLN A 69 -19.15 16.15 -14.88
N LEU A 70 -19.57 16.45 -13.65
CA LEU A 70 -18.90 15.92 -12.46
C LEU A 70 -18.94 14.40 -12.41
N TRP A 71 -20.06 13.75 -12.78
CA TRP A 71 -20.11 12.29 -12.90
C TRP A 71 -19.06 11.73 -13.86
N SER A 72 -18.86 12.41 -15.01
CA SER A 72 -17.81 12.03 -15.96
C SER A 72 -16.41 12.15 -15.34
N MET A 73 -16.14 13.26 -14.64
CA MET A 73 -14.88 13.48 -13.93
C MET A 73 -14.63 12.44 -12.84
N LEU A 74 -15.65 12.09 -12.05
CA LEU A 74 -15.52 11.07 -10.99
C LEU A 74 -15.27 9.67 -11.57
N LYS A 75 -15.90 9.32 -12.71
CA LYS A 75 -15.62 8.06 -13.43
C LYS A 75 -14.17 8.02 -13.94
N GLN A 76 -13.67 9.13 -14.49
CA GLN A 76 -12.27 9.25 -14.89
C GLN A 76 -11.33 9.16 -13.69
N LEU A 77 -11.65 9.83 -12.59
CA LEU A 77 -10.88 9.78 -11.35
C LEU A 77 -10.79 8.35 -10.80
N PHE A 78 -11.90 7.59 -10.80
CA PHE A 78 -11.88 6.19 -10.41
C PHE A 78 -10.97 5.36 -11.31
N TYR A 79 -11.11 5.47 -12.63
CA TYR A 79 -10.27 4.75 -13.59
C TYR A 79 -8.78 5.08 -13.39
N TYR A 80 -8.42 6.36 -13.34
CA TYR A 80 -7.05 6.80 -13.17
C TYR A 80 -6.48 6.48 -11.79
N SER A 81 -7.29 6.48 -10.73
CA SER A 81 -6.82 6.04 -9.40
C SER A 81 -6.28 4.60 -9.41
N ILE A 82 -6.77 3.76 -10.33
CA ILE A 82 -6.31 2.38 -10.49
C ILE A 82 -5.20 2.29 -11.54
N MET A 83 -5.38 2.93 -12.69
CA MET A 83 -4.56 2.71 -13.89
C MET A 83 -3.40 3.69 -14.05
N ASP A 84 -3.54 4.93 -13.60
CA ASP A 84 -2.57 6.01 -13.81
C ASP A 84 -2.76 7.13 -12.77
N ILE A 85 -2.13 6.94 -11.60
CA ILE A 85 -2.26 7.87 -10.46
C ILE A 85 -1.76 9.29 -10.78
N GLY A 86 -0.91 9.46 -11.80
CA GLY A 86 -0.40 10.78 -12.20
C GLY A 86 -1.48 11.69 -12.79
N LYS A 87 -2.56 11.11 -13.33
CA LYS A 87 -3.66 11.87 -13.95
C LYS A 87 -4.76 12.28 -12.98
N THR A 88 -4.69 11.86 -11.71
CA THR A 88 -5.77 12.15 -10.75
C THR A 88 -5.71 13.57 -10.20
N GLU A 89 -4.51 14.17 -10.19
CA GLU A 89 -4.26 15.48 -9.54
C GLU A 89 -5.01 16.61 -10.23
N SER A 90 -4.91 16.73 -11.56
CA SER A 90 -5.64 17.76 -12.31
C SER A 90 -7.16 17.63 -12.20
N ILE A 91 -7.67 16.41 -12.07
CA ILE A 91 -9.11 16.17 -11.86
C ILE A 91 -9.51 16.62 -10.45
N ILE A 92 -8.72 16.27 -9.44
CA ILE A 92 -8.97 16.70 -8.05
C ILE A 92 -8.93 18.23 -7.95
N GLU A 93 -7.93 18.88 -8.53
CA GLU A 93 -7.82 20.34 -8.55
C GLU A 93 -9.05 21.01 -9.19
N LEU A 94 -9.56 20.45 -10.30
CA LEU A 94 -10.75 20.97 -10.95
C LEU A 94 -12.03 20.77 -10.12
N ILE A 95 -12.15 19.66 -9.38
CA ILE A 95 -13.28 19.44 -8.47
C ILE A 95 -13.18 20.39 -7.28
N GLU A 96 -11.98 20.57 -6.72
CA GLU A 96 -11.76 21.38 -5.51
C GLU A 96 -11.66 22.89 -5.77
N SER A 97 -11.50 23.33 -7.03
CA SER A 97 -11.39 24.76 -7.36
C SER A 97 -12.60 25.58 -6.89
N ASP A 98 -13.78 24.96 -6.87
CA ASP A 98 -14.97 25.49 -6.21
C ASP A 98 -15.76 24.33 -5.59
N TYR A 99 -15.26 23.85 -4.45
CA TYR A 99 -15.80 22.67 -3.76
C TYR A 99 -17.32 22.74 -3.55
N TYR A 100 -17.83 23.86 -3.03
CA TYR A 100 -19.25 24.01 -2.69
C TYR A 100 -20.14 24.10 -3.94
N PHE A 101 -19.66 24.73 -5.02
CA PHE A 101 -20.41 24.78 -6.27
C PHE A 101 -20.44 23.43 -6.99
N ASN A 102 -19.30 22.74 -7.02
CA ASN A 102 -19.14 21.49 -7.75
C ASN A 102 -19.83 20.32 -7.03
N LEU A 103 -19.69 20.19 -5.71
CA LEU A 103 -20.14 19.01 -4.95
C LEU A 103 -21.51 19.20 -4.29
N ARG A 104 -22.45 19.87 -4.97
CA ARG A 104 -23.80 20.14 -4.44
C ARG A 104 -24.59 18.88 -4.07
N SER A 105 -24.46 17.79 -4.81
CA SER A 105 -25.10 16.52 -4.43
C SER A 105 -24.31 15.78 -3.34
N PRO A 106 -24.93 15.42 -2.18
CA PRO A 106 -24.29 14.58 -1.16
C PRO A 106 -23.82 13.23 -1.69
N GLN A 107 -24.45 12.73 -2.76
CA GLN A 107 -24.05 11.48 -3.41
C GLN A 107 -22.76 11.63 -4.20
N GLN A 108 -22.63 12.71 -4.97
CA GLN A 108 -21.42 13.00 -5.73
C GLN A 108 -20.26 13.40 -4.81
N GLU A 109 -20.55 14.15 -3.74
CA GLU A 109 -19.58 14.45 -2.68
C GLU A 109 -19.07 13.18 -2.00
N PHE A 110 -19.98 12.29 -1.58
CA PHE A 110 -19.59 11.01 -0.99
C PHE A 110 -18.70 10.19 -1.94
N TYR A 111 -19.10 10.08 -3.21
CA TYR A 111 -18.32 9.36 -4.20
C TYR A 111 -16.93 9.98 -4.40
N TYR A 112 -16.86 11.32 -4.49
CA TYR A 112 -15.60 12.05 -4.54
C TYR A 112 -14.71 11.76 -3.33
N LEU A 113 -15.24 11.81 -2.11
CA LEU A 113 -14.49 11.55 -0.88
C LEU A 113 -13.91 10.13 -0.84
N VAL A 114 -14.66 9.12 -1.30
CA VAL A 114 -14.15 7.75 -1.45
C VAL A 114 -12.94 7.73 -2.40
N LEU A 115 -13.06 8.38 -3.57
CA LEU A 115 -11.99 8.43 -4.56
C LEU A 115 -10.77 9.23 -4.09
N LYS A 116 -10.98 10.36 -3.41
CA LYS A 116 -9.90 11.16 -2.80
C LYS A 116 -9.12 10.30 -1.82
N ASN A 117 -9.79 9.61 -0.91
CA ASN A 117 -9.12 8.73 0.04
C ASN A 117 -8.34 7.59 -0.66
N LEU A 118 -8.88 7.01 -1.73
CA LEU A 118 -8.16 6.01 -2.54
C LEU A 118 -6.87 6.59 -3.15
N VAL A 119 -6.92 7.83 -3.66
CA VAL A 119 -5.72 8.53 -4.19
C VAL A 119 -4.71 8.82 -3.06
N LEU A 120 -5.17 9.30 -1.90
CA LEU A 120 -4.31 9.59 -0.76
C LEU A 120 -3.56 8.35 -0.26
N ILE A 121 -4.22 7.18 -0.22
CA ILE A 121 -3.57 5.90 0.11
C ILE A 121 -2.43 5.61 -0.88
N LYS A 122 -2.69 5.75 -2.18
CA LYS A 122 -1.72 5.44 -3.24
C LYS A 122 -0.55 6.41 -3.28
N LYS A 123 -0.79 7.69 -2.98
CA LYS A 123 0.25 8.72 -2.80
C LYS A 123 0.97 8.63 -1.44
N LYS A 124 0.56 7.72 -0.55
CA LYS A 124 1.11 7.54 0.81
C LYS A 124 1.00 8.80 1.68
N GLN A 125 -0.05 9.60 1.48
CA GLN A 125 -0.32 10.81 2.26
C GLN A 125 -1.15 10.45 3.51
N THR A 126 -0.49 9.84 4.51
CA THR A 126 -1.16 9.22 5.66
C THR A 126 -1.88 10.23 6.57
N GLU A 127 -1.30 11.39 6.82
CA GLU A 127 -1.92 12.40 7.70
C GLU A 127 -3.23 12.94 7.10
N GLU A 128 -3.19 13.31 5.82
CA GLU A 128 -4.38 13.78 5.11
C GLU A 128 -5.41 12.66 4.97
N LEU A 129 -4.98 11.43 4.68
CA LEU A 129 -5.86 10.26 4.63
C LEU A 129 -6.64 10.08 5.94
N GLU A 130 -5.97 10.05 7.08
CA GLU A 130 -6.64 9.84 8.38
C GLU A 130 -7.62 10.98 8.68
N ASN A 131 -7.27 12.21 8.32
CA ASN A 131 -8.14 13.37 8.46
C ASN A 131 -9.41 13.25 7.59
N VAL A 132 -9.26 13.00 6.29
CA VAL A 132 -10.40 12.91 5.36
C VAL A 132 -11.25 11.67 5.66
N HIS A 133 -10.63 10.53 5.94
CA HIS A 133 -11.31 9.28 6.29
C HIS A 133 -12.21 9.47 7.51
N HIS A 134 -11.65 9.92 8.65
CA HIS A 134 -12.40 9.98 9.90
C HIS A 134 -13.39 11.13 9.96
N ARG A 135 -13.05 12.31 9.42
CA ARG A 135 -13.92 13.49 9.56
C ARG A 135 -15.05 13.56 8.55
N TYR A 136 -14.87 13.00 7.35
CA TYR A 136 -15.83 13.15 6.26
C TYR A 136 -16.38 11.79 5.79
N LEU A 137 -15.51 10.82 5.50
CA LEU A 137 -15.95 9.57 4.88
C LEU A 137 -16.68 8.63 5.85
N VAL A 138 -16.16 8.42 7.06
CA VAL A 138 -16.77 7.54 8.06
C VAL A 138 -18.20 7.98 8.42
N PRO A 139 -18.50 9.27 8.69
CA PRO A 139 -19.87 9.71 8.94
C PRO A 139 -20.84 9.45 7.77
N TYR A 140 -20.36 9.53 6.52
CA TYR A 140 -21.17 9.19 5.35
C TYR A 140 -21.49 7.69 5.26
N LEU A 141 -20.61 6.83 5.77
CA LEU A 141 -20.77 5.37 5.75
C LEU A 141 -21.57 4.83 6.94
N GLU A 142 -21.79 5.64 7.97
CA GLU A 142 -22.45 5.21 9.19
C GLU A 142 -23.89 4.75 8.94
N GLY A 143 -24.16 3.46 9.17
CA GLY A 143 -25.47 2.85 8.95
C GLY A 143 -25.82 2.61 7.47
N VAL A 144 -24.85 2.77 6.55
CA VAL A 144 -25.05 2.52 5.13
C VAL A 144 -24.64 1.09 4.78
N GLU A 145 -25.57 0.30 4.25
CA GLU A 145 -25.26 -0.98 3.60
C GLU A 145 -24.67 -0.70 2.22
N ILE A 146 -23.46 -1.20 1.94
CA ILE A 146 -22.76 -0.91 0.68
C ILE A 146 -23.60 -1.39 -0.51
N GLU A 147 -24.25 -2.53 -0.39
CA GLU A 147 -25.08 -3.18 -1.41
C GLU A 147 -26.31 -2.33 -1.79
N SER A 148 -26.70 -1.35 -0.96
CA SER A 148 -27.80 -0.41 -1.25
C SER A 148 -27.38 0.79 -2.11
N LEU A 149 -26.06 1.01 -2.28
CA LEU A 149 -25.53 2.14 -3.05
C LEU A 149 -25.64 1.90 -4.56
N PRO A 150 -25.58 2.94 -5.41
CA PRO A 150 -25.40 2.78 -6.85
C PRO A 150 -24.13 1.97 -7.17
N THR A 151 -24.20 1.09 -8.16
CA THR A 151 -23.12 0.14 -8.52
C THR A 151 -21.77 0.81 -8.72
N GLU A 152 -21.72 2.00 -9.34
CA GLU A 152 -20.49 2.78 -9.52
C GLU A 152 -19.84 3.16 -8.19
N ILE A 153 -20.65 3.54 -7.19
CA ILE A 153 -20.16 3.90 -5.86
C ILE A 153 -19.76 2.64 -5.09
N GLN A 154 -20.52 1.55 -5.20
CA GLN A 154 -20.14 0.25 -4.61
C GLN A 154 -18.72 -0.16 -5.04
N ARG A 155 -18.45 -0.10 -6.36
CA ARG A 155 -17.13 -0.42 -6.93
C ARG A 155 -16.03 0.41 -6.28
N ALA A 156 -16.25 1.71 -6.13
CA ALA A 156 -15.28 2.61 -5.53
C ALA A 156 -15.07 2.36 -4.03
N VAL A 157 -16.14 2.08 -3.29
CA VAL A 157 -16.08 1.77 -1.85
C VAL A 157 -15.32 0.46 -1.61
N TYR A 158 -15.65 -0.62 -2.34
CA TYR A 158 -14.90 -1.87 -2.25
C TYR A 158 -13.43 -1.71 -2.68
N CYS A 159 -13.16 -0.91 -3.73
CA CYS A 159 -11.79 -0.59 -4.12
C CYS A 159 -11.04 0.10 -2.98
N TYR A 160 -11.61 1.18 -2.45
CA TYR A 160 -11.05 1.94 -1.35
C TYR A 160 -10.76 1.07 -0.12
N PHE A 161 -11.74 0.32 0.38
CA PHE A 161 -11.54 -0.55 1.53
C PHE A 161 -10.59 -1.71 1.26
N GLY A 162 -10.52 -2.19 0.02
CA GLY A 162 -9.49 -3.11 -0.43
C GLY A 162 -8.08 -2.56 -0.16
N TYR A 163 -7.78 -1.35 -0.64
CA TYR A 163 -6.46 -0.73 -0.42
C TYR A 163 -6.24 -0.23 1.01
N TYR A 164 -7.27 0.29 1.68
CA TYR A 164 -7.18 0.76 3.07
C TYR A 164 -6.88 -0.40 4.03
N HIS A 165 -7.59 -1.53 3.90
CA HIS A 165 -7.29 -2.69 4.72
C HIS A 165 -5.93 -3.30 4.39
N PHE A 166 -5.47 -3.21 3.14
CA PHE A 166 -4.10 -3.60 2.79
C PHE A 166 -3.06 -2.73 3.51
N SER A 167 -3.23 -1.40 3.55
CA SER A 167 -2.30 -0.51 4.23
C SER A 167 -2.27 -0.72 5.75
N GLN A 168 -3.40 -1.16 6.32
CA GLN A 168 -3.50 -1.54 7.74
C GLN A 168 -3.11 -3.01 8.01
N LEU A 169 -2.54 -3.73 7.03
CA LEU A 169 -2.13 -5.14 7.13
C LEU A 169 -3.28 -6.12 7.41
N HIS A 170 -4.55 -5.69 7.26
CA HIS A 170 -5.75 -6.51 7.40
C HIS A 170 -6.05 -7.28 6.09
N TYR A 171 -5.14 -8.18 5.69
CA TYR A 171 -5.16 -8.82 4.38
C TYR A 171 -6.45 -9.60 4.06
N LYS A 172 -7.07 -10.25 5.04
CA LYS A 172 -8.35 -10.96 4.83
C LYS A 172 -9.49 -10.02 4.47
N LYS A 173 -9.61 -8.88 5.16
CA LYS A 173 -10.64 -7.86 4.86
C LYS A 173 -10.37 -7.20 3.51
N SER A 174 -9.10 -6.96 3.19
CA SER A 174 -8.69 -6.45 1.87
C SER A 174 -9.09 -7.41 0.75
N LEU A 175 -8.84 -8.72 0.94
CA LEU A 175 -9.20 -9.76 -0.02
C LEU A 175 -10.71 -9.85 -0.25
N ASP A 176 -11.52 -9.81 0.81
CA ASP A 176 -12.98 -9.81 0.72
C ASP A 176 -13.49 -8.64 -0.14
N ASN A 177 -13.03 -7.41 0.15
CA ASN A 177 -13.41 -6.23 -0.60
C ASN A 177 -12.97 -6.28 -2.08
N LEU A 178 -11.72 -6.65 -2.35
CA LEU A 178 -11.24 -6.75 -3.74
C LEU A 178 -11.91 -7.90 -4.51
N SER A 179 -12.31 -8.97 -3.84
CA SER A 179 -13.07 -10.07 -4.46
C SER A 179 -14.47 -9.62 -4.86
N ARG A 180 -15.19 -8.90 -3.97
CA ARG A 180 -16.48 -8.28 -4.31
C ARG A 180 -16.38 -7.32 -5.48
N LEU A 181 -15.36 -6.46 -5.48
CA LEU A 181 -15.08 -5.57 -6.62
C LEU A 181 -14.85 -6.36 -7.91
N TYR A 182 -14.07 -7.44 -7.87
CA TYR A 182 -13.77 -8.26 -9.04
C TYR A 182 -15.04 -8.89 -9.66
N GLU A 183 -16.02 -9.25 -8.84
CA GLU A 183 -17.30 -9.80 -9.28
C GLU A 183 -18.17 -8.78 -10.01
N ILE A 184 -18.20 -7.53 -9.53
CA ILE A 184 -19.11 -6.49 -10.04
C ILE A 184 -18.47 -5.53 -11.05
N ILE A 185 -17.17 -5.67 -11.37
CA ILE A 185 -16.46 -4.81 -12.32
C ILE A 185 -16.46 -5.40 -13.75
N ASP A 186 -16.89 -4.59 -14.71
CA ASP A 186 -16.98 -4.98 -16.12
C ASP A 186 -15.76 -4.54 -16.94
N ASN A 187 -15.12 -3.43 -16.55
CA ASN A 187 -13.94 -2.91 -17.24
C ASN A 187 -12.76 -3.88 -17.10
N GLN A 188 -12.25 -4.38 -18.23
CA GLN A 188 -11.24 -5.44 -18.25
C GLN A 188 -9.88 -4.96 -17.72
N ASP A 189 -9.50 -3.70 -17.94
CA ASP A 189 -8.25 -3.14 -17.43
C ASP A 189 -8.22 -3.14 -15.90
N ILE A 190 -9.30 -2.63 -15.29
CA ILE A 190 -9.47 -2.65 -13.84
C ILE A 190 -9.56 -4.09 -13.35
N LYS A 191 -10.32 -4.95 -14.03
CA LYS A 191 -10.47 -6.37 -13.65
C LYS A 191 -9.12 -7.09 -13.58
N ALA A 192 -8.24 -6.85 -14.55
CA ALA A 192 -6.87 -7.36 -14.59
C ALA A 192 -6.03 -6.85 -13.40
N ALA A 193 -6.11 -5.55 -13.10
CA ALA A 193 -5.40 -4.95 -11.98
C ALA A 193 -5.87 -5.49 -10.62
N ILE A 194 -7.19 -5.69 -10.45
CA ILE A 194 -7.74 -6.22 -9.20
C ILE A 194 -7.32 -7.67 -8.98
N ILE A 195 -7.39 -8.54 -9.99
CA ILE A 195 -6.96 -9.95 -9.82
C ILE A 195 -5.45 -10.07 -9.58
N TYR A 196 -4.64 -9.18 -10.16
CA TYR A 196 -3.22 -9.09 -9.84
C TYR A 196 -3.01 -8.68 -8.37
N ASN A 197 -3.74 -7.69 -7.85
CA ASN A 197 -3.64 -7.31 -6.45
C ASN A 197 -4.13 -8.40 -5.48
N ILE A 198 -5.14 -9.18 -5.87
CA ILE A 198 -5.56 -10.38 -5.15
C ILE A 198 -4.41 -11.40 -5.06
N SER A 199 -3.61 -11.57 -6.12
CA SER A 199 -2.43 -12.44 -6.06
C SER A 199 -1.39 -11.96 -5.03
N ILE A 200 -1.21 -10.64 -4.92
CA ILE A 200 -0.30 -10.03 -3.93
C ILE A 200 -0.83 -10.29 -2.52
N LEU A 201 -2.14 -10.19 -2.29
CA LEU A 201 -2.76 -10.50 -1.01
C LEU A 201 -2.53 -11.95 -0.59
N TYR A 202 -2.79 -12.90 -1.50
CA TYR A 202 -2.52 -14.31 -1.24
C TYR A 202 -1.05 -14.55 -0.87
N LYS A 203 -0.11 -13.91 -1.61
CA LYS A 203 1.31 -13.97 -1.28
C LYS A 203 1.60 -13.43 0.12
N ARG A 204 1.02 -12.28 0.51
CA ARG A 204 1.21 -11.68 1.84
C ARG A 204 0.69 -12.56 2.97
N MET A 205 -0.35 -13.36 2.70
CA MET A 205 -0.88 -14.35 3.64
C MET A 205 -0.13 -15.69 3.60
N GLY A 206 0.93 -15.84 2.80
CA GLY A 206 1.66 -17.11 2.64
C GLY A 206 0.93 -18.18 1.81
N GLN A 207 -0.20 -17.83 1.20
CA GLN A 207 -1.01 -18.71 0.35
C GLN A 207 -0.44 -18.73 -1.08
N PHE A 208 0.77 -19.28 -1.23
CA PHE A 208 1.52 -19.20 -2.48
C PHE A 208 0.83 -19.89 -3.67
N GLN A 209 0.07 -20.96 -3.43
CA GLN A 209 -0.64 -21.64 -4.51
C GLN A 209 -1.78 -20.79 -5.08
N ASP A 210 -2.58 -20.17 -4.21
CA ASP A 210 -3.67 -19.28 -4.61
C ASP A 210 -3.13 -18.00 -5.26
N ALA A 211 -1.99 -17.51 -4.78
CA ALA A 211 -1.27 -16.40 -5.41
C ALA A 211 -0.87 -16.73 -6.85
N ILE A 212 -0.33 -17.93 -7.11
CA ILE A 212 0.05 -18.36 -8.47
C ILE A 212 -1.18 -18.45 -9.37
N ILE A 213 -2.29 -19.02 -8.87
CA ILE A 213 -3.54 -19.14 -9.63
C ILE A 213 -4.07 -17.74 -10.00
N ALA A 214 -4.16 -16.83 -9.03
CA ALA A 214 -4.61 -15.46 -9.27
C ALA A 214 -3.69 -14.69 -10.23
N ALA A 215 -2.36 -14.82 -10.08
CA ALA A 215 -1.40 -14.16 -10.96
C ALA A 215 -1.46 -14.71 -12.40
N LYS A 216 -1.66 -16.02 -12.58
CA LYS A 216 -1.88 -16.61 -13.92
C LYS A 216 -3.19 -16.16 -14.55
N LYS A 217 -4.26 -16.02 -13.74
CA LYS A 217 -5.50 -15.40 -14.20
C LYS A 217 -5.27 -13.95 -14.63
N ALA A 218 -4.48 -13.18 -13.89
CA ALA A 218 -4.08 -11.82 -14.30
C ALA A 218 -3.32 -11.81 -15.64
N ILE A 219 -2.44 -12.78 -15.88
CA ILE A 219 -1.73 -12.96 -17.16
C ILE A 219 -2.74 -13.14 -18.31
N GLU A 220 -3.77 -13.96 -18.13
CA GLU A 220 -4.81 -14.16 -19.15
C GLU A 220 -5.55 -12.87 -19.47
N HIS A 221 -5.96 -12.11 -18.44
CA HIS A 221 -6.60 -10.81 -18.60
C HIS A 221 -5.67 -9.82 -19.33
N TYR A 222 -4.42 -9.66 -18.88
CA TYR A 222 -3.48 -8.71 -19.48
C TYR A 222 -3.05 -9.08 -20.90
N LYS A 223 -3.10 -10.37 -21.26
CA LYS A 223 -2.96 -10.81 -22.66
C LYS A 223 -4.14 -10.38 -23.52
N GLN A 224 -5.38 -10.48 -23.01
CA GLN A 224 -6.58 -10.12 -23.78
C GLN A 224 -6.68 -8.61 -24.06
N ILE A 225 -6.14 -7.78 -23.18
CA ILE A 225 -6.11 -6.31 -23.35
C ILE A 225 -4.76 -5.78 -23.87
N ASP A 226 -3.91 -6.67 -24.39
CA ASP A 226 -2.60 -6.36 -25.00
C ASP A 226 -1.69 -5.46 -24.12
N SER A 227 -1.77 -5.62 -22.80
CA SER A 227 -0.98 -4.83 -21.86
C SER A 227 0.36 -5.49 -21.55
N THR A 228 1.34 -5.28 -22.43
CA THR A 228 2.66 -5.93 -22.36
C THR A 228 3.44 -5.57 -21.10
N TYR A 229 3.30 -4.34 -20.58
CA TYR A 229 3.94 -3.93 -19.32
C TYR A 229 3.43 -4.76 -18.13
N TYR A 230 2.11 -4.80 -17.91
CA TYR A 230 1.54 -5.53 -16.79
C TYR A 230 1.65 -7.04 -16.96
N LEU A 231 1.66 -7.53 -18.20
CA LEU A 231 1.98 -8.92 -18.51
C LEU A 231 3.38 -9.31 -18.03
N ALA A 232 4.40 -8.50 -18.34
CA ALA A 232 5.78 -8.72 -17.89
C ALA A 232 5.89 -8.64 -16.35
N LEU A 233 5.15 -7.72 -15.72
CA LEU A 233 5.07 -7.63 -14.26
C LEU A 233 4.46 -8.89 -13.63
N CYS A 234 3.40 -9.45 -14.24
CA CYS A 234 2.78 -10.67 -13.77
C CYS A 234 3.71 -11.89 -13.92
N PHE A 235 4.43 -12.01 -15.04
CA PHE A 235 5.45 -13.06 -15.20
C PHE A 235 6.53 -12.96 -14.12
N ASN A 236 7.02 -11.76 -13.83
CA ASN A 236 7.97 -11.54 -12.74
C ASN A 236 7.38 -11.98 -11.39
N SER A 237 6.11 -11.68 -11.14
CA SER A 237 5.43 -12.06 -9.90
C SER A 237 5.22 -13.57 -9.77
N VAL A 238 4.87 -14.27 -10.85
CA VAL A 238 4.77 -15.74 -10.85
C VAL A 238 6.15 -16.37 -10.63
N GLY A 239 7.19 -15.83 -11.28
CA GLY A 239 8.56 -16.30 -11.07
C GLY A 239 9.01 -16.17 -9.61
N ASP A 240 8.69 -15.03 -8.99
CA ASP A 240 8.97 -14.78 -7.58
C ASP A 240 8.22 -15.75 -6.66
N LEU A 241 6.95 -16.03 -6.95
CA LEU A 241 6.16 -17.04 -6.22
C LEU A 241 6.74 -18.45 -6.35
N TYR A 242 7.22 -18.85 -7.53
CA TYR A 242 7.90 -20.13 -7.71
C TYR A 242 9.23 -20.18 -6.93
N ARG A 243 10.01 -19.09 -6.88
CA ARG A 243 11.22 -19.00 -6.06
C ARG A 243 10.90 -19.21 -4.58
N GLU A 244 9.86 -18.55 -4.05
CA GLU A 244 9.44 -18.73 -2.65
C GLU A 244 9.07 -20.20 -2.36
N LYS A 245 8.49 -20.91 -3.33
CA LYS A 245 8.22 -22.36 -3.26
C LYS A 245 9.45 -23.25 -3.54
N LYS A 246 10.63 -22.68 -3.73
CA LYS A 246 11.88 -23.38 -4.12
C LYS A 246 11.83 -24.11 -5.46
N LEU A 247 10.90 -23.71 -6.32
CA LEU A 247 10.75 -24.19 -7.71
C LEU A 247 11.58 -23.32 -8.65
N ASN A 248 12.91 -23.38 -8.49
CA ASN A 248 13.82 -22.43 -9.14
C ASN A 248 13.86 -22.55 -10.67
N LYS A 249 13.61 -23.75 -11.23
CA LYS A 249 13.61 -23.93 -12.69
C LYS A 249 12.40 -23.23 -13.32
N GLU A 250 11.23 -23.42 -12.73
CA GLU A 250 9.98 -22.80 -13.11
C GLU A 250 10.06 -21.28 -12.93
N ALA A 251 10.66 -20.83 -11.82
CA ALA A 251 10.89 -19.41 -11.57
C ALA A 251 11.73 -18.77 -12.70
N LEU A 252 12.82 -19.41 -13.12
CA LEU A 252 13.68 -18.90 -14.18
C LEU A 252 12.96 -18.83 -15.54
N VAL A 253 12.06 -19.76 -15.85
CA VAL A 253 11.24 -19.69 -17.08
C VAL A 253 10.36 -18.45 -17.07
N GLU A 254 9.68 -18.16 -15.97
CA GLU A 254 8.81 -16.98 -15.88
C GLU A 254 9.61 -15.67 -15.84
N PHE A 255 10.78 -15.66 -15.20
CA PHE A 255 11.68 -14.52 -15.28
C PHE A 255 12.20 -14.29 -16.70
N GLU A 256 12.47 -15.34 -17.47
CA GLU A 256 12.85 -15.18 -18.88
C GLU A 256 11.73 -14.56 -19.71
N ASN A 257 10.47 -14.98 -19.49
CA ASN A 257 9.30 -14.36 -20.13
C ASN A 257 9.18 -12.87 -19.79
N ALA A 258 9.32 -12.51 -18.51
CA ALA A 258 9.31 -11.12 -18.06
C ALA A 258 10.46 -10.31 -18.67
N LYS A 259 11.67 -10.88 -18.68
CA LYS A 259 12.88 -10.25 -19.21
C LYS A 259 12.74 -9.97 -20.71
N LYS A 260 12.29 -10.94 -21.49
CA LYS A 260 12.09 -10.81 -22.94
C LYS A 260 11.16 -9.64 -23.27
N LEU A 261 9.97 -9.61 -22.65
CA LEU A 261 9.02 -8.51 -22.85
C LEU A 261 9.59 -7.16 -22.42
N ALA A 262 10.29 -7.13 -21.29
CA ALA A 262 10.91 -5.92 -20.77
C ALA A 262 12.05 -5.41 -21.65
N GLU A 263 12.83 -6.29 -22.28
CA GLU A 263 13.88 -5.91 -23.24
C GLU A 263 13.28 -5.41 -24.56
N GLU A 264 12.29 -6.12 -25.12
CA GLU A 264 11.60 -5.74 -26.35
C GLU A 264 10.96 -4.35 -26.27
N HIS A 265 10.39 -4.00 -25.11
CA HIS A 265 9.67 -2.73 -24.91
C HIS A 265 10.41 -1.73 -24.02
N SER A 266 11.68 -2.00 -23.67
CA SER A 266 12.50 -1.13 -22.82
C SER A 266 11.91 -0.81 -21.44
N TYR A 267 11.21 -1.77 -20.81
CA TYR A 267 10.65 -1.64 -19.45
C TYR A 267 11.72 -1.81 -18.37
N LYS A 268 12.54 -0.78 -18.19
CA LYS A 268 13.70 -0.78 -17.28
C LYS A 268 13.38 -1.21 -15.85
N ASN A 269 12.25 -0.76 -15.30
CA ASN A 269 11.83 -1.15 -13.94
C ASN A 269 11.58 -2.66 -13.83
N ILE A 270 10.86 -3.25 -14.79
CA ILE A 270 10.57 -4.69 -14.81
C ILE A 270 11.86 -5.48 -15.02
N LEU A 271 12.73 -5.01 -15.92
CA LEU A 271 14.02 -5.64 -16.17
C LEU A 271 14.89 -5.64 -14.91
N SER A 272 14.89 -4.54 -14.15
CA SER A 272 15.59 -4.45 -12.88
C SER A 272 15.08 -5.46 -11.86
N TYR A 273 13.76 -5.50 -11.60
CA TYR A 273 13.16 -6.47 -10.69
C TYR A 273 13.44 -7.92 -11.11
N THR A 274 13.45 -8.17 -12.42
CA THR A 274 13.74 -9.49 -12.99
C THR A 274 15.18 -9.90 -12.73
N TYR A 275 16.15 -9.01 -13.00
CA TYR A 275 17.54 -9.29 -12.69
C TYR A 275 17.78 -9.45 -11.18
N HIS A 276 17.14 -8.65 -10.35
CA HIS A 276 17.20 -8.81 -8.90
C HIS A 276 16.75 -10.21 -8.48
N ASN A 277 15.59 -10.67 -8.96
CA ASN A 277 15.05 -11.97 -8.59
C ASN A 277 15.88 -13.15 -9.11
N ILE A 278 16.48 -13.04 -10.30
CA ILE A 278 17.44 -14.04 -10.82
C ILE A 278 18.72 -14.06 -9.96
N GLY A 279 19.17 -12.88 -9.50
CA GLY A 279 20.27 -12.73 -8.56
C GLY A 279 19.99 -13.45 -7.23
N LEU A 280 18.77 -13.31 -6.70
CA LEU A 280 18.33 -14.04 -5.50
C LEU A 280 18.40 -15.57 -5.68
N ILE A 281 17.94 -16.11 -6.82
CA ILE A 281 18.06 -17.55 -7.10
C ILE A 281 19.53 -18.00 -7.12
N SER A 282 20.41 -17.21 -7.74
CA SER A 282 21.85 -17.52 -7.80
C SER A 282 22.48 -17.50 -6.40
N LYS A 283 22.12 -16.50 -5.59
CA LYS A 283 22.56 -16.36 -4.19
C LYS A 283 22.09 -17.53 -3.33
N GLU A 284 20.82 -17.93 -3.46
CA GLU A 284 20.26 -19.09 -2.74
C GLU A 284 20.93 -20.41 -3.14
N SER A 285 21.49 -20.47 -4.35
CA SER A 285 22.28 -21.62 -4.84
C SER A 285 23.75 -21.59 -4.40
N GLY A 286 24.17 -20.55 -3.66
CA GLY A 286 25.56 -20.35 -3.20
C GLY A 286 26.49 -19.68 -4.22
N ASP A 287 26.00 -19.37 -5.42
CA ASP A 287 26.78 -18.71 -6.47
C ASP A 287 26.72 -17.19 -6.29
N HIS A 288 27.51 -16.70 -5.32
CA HIS A 288 27.54 -15.29 -4.95
C HIS A 288 28.09 -14.38 -6.07
N GLU A 289 29.03 -14.86 -6.87
CA GLU A 289 29.62 -14.09 -7.97
C GLU A 289 28.60 -13.86 -9.10
N LYS A 290 27.88 -14.91 -9.50
CA LYS A 290 26.79 -14.78 -10.46
C LYS A 290 25.65 -13.93 -9.92
N ALA A 291 25.30 -14.09 -8.64
CA ALA A 291 24.32 -13.25 -7.98
C ALA A 291 24.72 -11.77 -8.04
N SER A 292 25.97 -11.44 -7.68
CA SER A 292 26.53 -10.09 -7.78
C SER A 292 26.39 -9.52 -9.19
N THR A 293 26.71 -10.32 -10.21
CA THR A 293 26.56 -9.90 -11.62
C THR A 293 25.13 -9.49 -11.95
N TYR A 294 24.14 -10.29 -11.54
CA TYR A 294 22.74 -9.98 -11.77
C TYR A 294 22.25 -8.78 -10.96
N PHE A 295 22.71 -8.63 -9.72
CA PHE A 295 22.36 -7.44 -8.93
C PHE A 295 22.97 -6.15 -9.51
N TYR A 296 24.19 -6.19 -10.03
CA TYR A 296 24.74 -5.04 -10.77
C TYR A 296 23.95 -4.74 -12.04
N LYS A 297 23.52 -5.77 -12.78
CA LYS A 297 22.60 -5.59 -13.92
C LYS A 297 21.29 -4.92 -13.50
N ALA A 298 20.74 -5.30 -12.34
CA ALA A 298 19.55 -4.67 -11.77
C ALA A 298 19.77 -3.19 -11.43
N LEU A 299 20.87 -2.86 -10.73
CA LEU A 299 21.22 -1.47 -10.39
C LEU A 299 21.44 -0.61 -11.64
N HIS A 300 22.02 -1.17 -12.71
CA HIS A 300 22.25 -0.44 -13.96
C HIS A 300 20.95 -0.02 -14.67
N GLN A 301 19.80 -0.65 -14.35
CA GLN A 301 18.52 -0.30 -14.96
C GLN A 301 17.88 1.00 -14.44
N LYS A 302 18.58 1.80 -13.62
CA LYS A 302 18.18 3.15 -13.17
C LYS A 302 16.75 3.21 -12.59
N MET A 303 16.62 2.77 -11.34
CA MET A 303 15.35 2.74 -10.60
C MET A 303 15.11 3.98 -9.74
N GLU A 304 13.88 4.07 -9.20
CA GLU A 304 13.58 4.82 -7.99
C GLU A 304 14.49 4.40 -6.83
N LYS A 305 14.92 5.37 -6.02
CA LYS A 305 15.94 5.19 -4.96
C LYS A 305 15.61 4.06 -3.97
N ASP A 306 14.35 3.94 -3.56
CA ASP A 306 13.91 2.94 -2.56
C ASP A 306 14.14 1.49 -3.07
N SER A 307 13.94 1.23 -4.36
CA SER A 307 14.13 -0.10 -4.94
C SER A 307 15.60 -0.48 -5.10
N LEU A 308 16.50 0.50 -5.18
CA LEU A 308 17.95 0.27 -5.24
C LEU A 308 18.48 -0.30 -3.92
N LEU A 309 17.98 0.20 -2.77
CA LEU A 309 18.45 -0.21 -1.45
C LEU A 309 18.29 -1.70 -1.19
N ILE A 310 17.18 -2.28 -1.67
CA ILE A 310 16.95 -3.72 -1.56
C ILE A 310 18.06 -4.48 -2.29
N THR A 311 18.42 -4.04 -3.49
CA THR A 311 19.49 -4.65 -4.29
C THR A 311 20.88 -4.42 -3.69
N TYR A 312 21.16 -3.23 -3.15
CA TYR A 312 22.42 -2.94 -2.47
C TYR A 312 22.66 -3.85 -1.26
N ARG A 313 21.63 -4.10 -0.45
CA ARG A 313 21.73 -5.04 0.69
C ARG A 313 22.13 -6.44 0.24
N GLU A 314 21.54 -6.93 -0.84
CA GLU A 314 21.87 -8.24 -1.37
C GLU A 314 23.30 -8.30 -1.93
N LEU A 315 23.74 -7.24 -2.61
CA LEU A 315 25.12 -7.09 -3.09
C LEU A 315 26.14 -7.05 -1.96
N ILE A 316 25.91 -6.24 -0.91
CA ILE A 316 26.78 -6.18 0.27
C ILE A 316 26.93 -7.57 0.86
N SER A 317 25.82 -8.28 1.04
CA SER A 317 25.83 -9.66 1.53
C SER A 317 26.63 -10.60 0.60
N CYS A 318 26.47 -10.52 -0.73
CA CYS A 318 27.28 -11.31 -1.66
C CYS A 318 28.78 -10.98 -1.57
N LYS A 319 29.15 -9.69 -1.52
CA LYS A 319 30.56 -9.26 -1.44
C LYS A 319 31.25 -9.69 -0.15
N LEU A 320 30.53 -9.67 0.96
CA LEU A 320 31.03 -10.20 2.23
C LEU A 320 31.26 -11.72 2.16
N ASN A 321 30.37 -12.47 1.50
CA ASN A 321 30.56 -13.92 1.27
C ASN A 321 31.72 -14.21 0.30
N GLU A 322 31.90 -13.39 -0.74
CA GLU A 322 33.04 -13.42 -1.68
C GLU A 322 34.37 -12.99 -1.03
N ARG A 323 34.37 -12.58 0.26
CA ARG A 323 35.54 -11.99 0.98
C ARG A 323 36.08 -10.69 0.34
N LYS A 324 35.26 -9.99 -0.45
CA LYS A 324 35.59 -8.69 -1.04
C LYS A 324 35.13 -7.56 -0.12
N ILE A 325 35.84 -7.41 0.99
CA ILE A 325 35.46 -6.56 2.13
C ILE A 325 35.43 -5.06 1.78
N GLU A 326 36.41 -4.58 1.01
CA GLU A 326 36.46 -3.18 0.57
C GLU A 326 35.32 -2.83 -0.39
N GLU A 327 34.98 -3.73 -1.32
CA GLU A 327 33.83 -3.54 -2.22
C GLU A 327 32.51 -3.49 -1.42
N ALA A 328 32.35 -4.36 -0.43
CA ALA A 328 31.16 -4.35 0.44
C ALA A 328 31.03 -3.02 1.20
N ARG A 329 32.15 -2.46 1.69
CA ARG A 329 32.19 -1.17 2.37
C ARG A 329 31.80 -0.02 1.43
N GLN A 330 32.38 0.04 0.24
CA GLN A 330 32.04 1.05 -0.77
C GLN A 330 30.55 1.01 -1.16
N LEU A 331 29.99 -0.20 -1.32
CA LEU A 331 28.57 -0.38 -1.59
C LEU A 331 27.70 0.10 -0.43
N TYR A 332 28.09 -0.18 0.82
CA TYR A 332 27.38 0.28 2.01
C TYR A 332 27.39 1.81 2.11
N ASP A 333 28.55 2.44 1.94
CA ASP A 333 28.68 3.90 1.99
C ASP A 333 27.86 4.57 0.88
N THR A 334 27.86 3.99 -0.33
CA THR A 334 27.03 4.48 -1.45
C THR A 334 25.54 4.35 -1.13
N ALA A 335 25.11 3.18 -0.65
CA ALA A 335 23.70 2.92 -0.35
C ALA A 335 23.17 3.79 0.79
N LYS A 336 24.01 4.11 1.78
CA LYS A 336 23.67 5.00 2.89
C LYS A 336 23.30 6.42 2.43
N LEU A 337 23.88 6.90 1.34
CA LEU A 337 23.58 8.21 0.76
C LEU A 337 22.27 8.25 -0.06
N LEU A 338 21.61 7.11 -0.26
CA LEU A 338 20.39 7.02 -1.07
C LEU A 338 19.10 7.22 -0.27
N THR A 339 19.16 7.23 1.07
CA THR A 339 17.97 7.32 1.92
C THR A 339 18.23 8.13 3.19
N ASP A 340 17.24 8.94 3.55
CA ASP A 340 17.19 9.64 4.85
C ASP A 340 16.24 8.93 5.83
N LYS A 341 15.59 7.85 5.40
CA LYS A 341 14.65 7.08 6.23
C LYS A 341 15.43 6.20 7.20
N GLU A 342 15.17 6.38 8.49
CA GLU A 342 15.83 5.59 9.54
C GLU A 342 15.64 4.09 9.31
N GLU A 343 14.43 3.65 8.93
CA GLU A 343 14.15 2.23 8.72
C GLU A 343 15.04 1.59 7.64
N ASP A 344 15.25 2.30 6.53
CA ASP A 344 16.09 1.80 5.45
C ASP A 344 17.56 1.72 5.87
N TYR A 345 18.03 2.73 6.62
CA TYR A 345 19.36 2.71 7.22
C TYR A 345 19.53 1.50 8.14
N LYS A 346 18.56 1.20 9.01
CA LYS A 346 18.62 0.06 9.93
C LYS A 346 18.65 -1.28 9.17
N LYS A 347 17.86 -1.41 8.09
CA LYS A 347 17.90 -2.60 7.23
C LYS A 347 19.23 -2.73 6.49
N LEU A 348 19.86 -1.63 6.09
CA LEU A 348 21.17 -1.63 5.45
C LEU A 348 22.26 -2.03 6.46
N ALA A 349 22.29 -1.40 7.64
CA ALA A 349 23.20 -1.69 8.74
C ALA A 349 23.11 -3.17 9.15
N PHE A 350 21.90 -3.72 9.23
CA PHE A 350 21.68 -5.14 9.48
C PHE A 350 22.45 -6.05 8.50
N ASN A 351 22.40 -5.77 7.19
CA ASN A 351 23.12 -6.55 6.19
C ASN A 351 24.64 -6.33 6.26
N PHE A 352 25.07 -5.17 6.74
CA PHE A 352 26.48 -4.84 6.92
C PHE A 352 27.07 -5.42 8.21
N THR A 353 26.27 -5.88 9.19
CA THR A 353 26.79 -6.46 10.45
C THR A 353 27.86 -7.53 10.24
N GLU A 354 27.74 -8.35 9.20
CA GLU A 354 28.70 -9.40 8.89
C GLU A 354 30.11 -8.87 8.59
N TYR A 355 30.24 -7.63 8.12
CA TYR A 355 31.52 -6.94 7.93
C TYR A 355 32.33 -6.91 9.23
N TYR A 356 31.71 -6.46 10.33
CA TYR A 356 32.39 -6.35 11.63
C TYR A 356 32.82 -7.72 12.15
N TYR A 357 31.99 -8.74 11.93
CA TYR A 357 32.32 -10.11 12.34
C TYR A 357 33.53 -10.64 11.56
N ILE A 358 33.56 -10.46 10.24
CA ILE A 358 34.68 -10.92 9.39
C ILE A 358 35.99 -10.20 9.74
N ASN A 359 35.92 -8.90 10.04
CA ASN A 359 37.07 -8.10 10.45
C ASN A 359 37.47 -8.28 11.92
N LYS A 360 36.79 -9.17 12.66
CA LYS A 360 37.02 -9.44 14.09
C LYS A 360 36.79 -8.22 14.99
N GLU A 361 35.97 -7.28 14.56
CA GLU A 361 35.51 -6.12 15.32
C GLU A 361 34.32 -6.51 16.21
N PHE A 362 34.52 -7.50 17.09
CA PHE A 362 33.43 -8.16 17.83
C PHE A 362 32.65 -7.24 18.77
N GLU A 363 33.31 -6.22 19.34
CA GLU A 363 32.62 -5.22 20.17
C GLU A 363 31.66 -4.36 19.33
N HIS A 364 32.07 -3.94 18.13
CA HIS A 364 31.22 -3.20 17.20
C HIS A 364 30.07 -4.07 16.69
N TYR A 365 30.35 -5.33 16.37
CA TYR A 365 29.34 -6.31 15.97
C TYR A 365 28.23 -6.48 17.03
N GLU A 366 28.62 -6.71 18.29
CA GLU A 366 27.68 -6.87 19.41
C GLU A 366 26.87 -5.58 19.64
N LYS A 367 27.54 -4.42 19.64
CA LYS A 367 26.89 -3.12 19.85
C LYS A 367 25.85 -2.81 18.76
N GLU A 368 26.22 -3.00 17.50
CA GLU A 368 25.32 -2.68 16.37
C GLU A 368 24.11 -3.62 16.34
N LEU A 369 24.31 -4.93 16.55
CA LEU A 369 23.19 -5.88 16.60
C LEU A 369 22.24 -5.59 17.78
N ASN A 370 22.75 -5.24 18.96
CA ASN A 370 21.89 -4.85 20.08
C ASN A 370 21.08 -3.57 19.76
N ALA A 371 21.68 -2.58 19.09
CA ALA A 371 20.96 -1.38 18.64
C ALA A 371 19.87 -1.71 17.61
N LEU A 372 20.12 -2.66 16.70
CA LEU A 372 19.14 -3.14 15.73
C LEU A 372 18.00 -3.90 16.40
N VAL A 373 18.28 -4.74 17.40
CA VAL A 373 17.25 -5.41 18.21
C VAL A 373 16.30 -4.39 18.82
N LEU A 374 16.81 -3.39 19.53
CA LEU A 374 16.00 -2.34 20.16
C LEU A 374 15.10 -1.61 19.16
N TYR A 375 15.65 -1.32 17.97
CA TYR A 375 14.89 -0.66 16.91
C TYR A 375 13.78 -1.56 16.35
N PHE A 376 14.08 -2.82 16.04
CA PHE A 376 13.10 -3.76 15.47
C PHE A 376 12.06 -4.22 16.48
N GLU A 377 12.36 -4.25 17.78
CA GLU A 377 11.37 -4.40 18.85
C GLU A 377 10.41 -3.21 18.87
N LYS A 378 10.95 -1.98 18.89
CA LYS A 378 10.13 -0.75 18.92
C LYS A 378 9.22 -0.61 17.68
N THR A 379 9.70 -1.05 16.52
CA THR A 379 8.97 -0.96 15.24
C THR A 379 8.14 -2.21 14.91
N ASN A 380 8.12 -3.20 15.80
CA ASN A 380 7.46 -4.50 15.60
C ASN A 380 7.86 -5.19 14.28
N ASN A 381 9.13 -5.07 13.88
CA ASN A 381 9.66 -5.70 12.67
C ASN A 381 10.14 -7.12 12.95
N VAL A 382 9.17 -8.02 13.13
CA VAL A 382 9.34 -9.43 13.50
C VAL A 382 10.41 -10.14 12.67
N LYS A 383 10.39 -9.96 11.35
CA LYS A 383 11.31 -10.65 10.42
C LYS A 383 12.78 -10.35 10.73
N PHE A 384 13.14 -9.07 10.88
CA PHE A 384 14.53 -8.72 11.17
C PHE A 384 14.89 -9.00 12.64
N LEU A 385 13.95 -8.81 13.55
CA LEU A 385 14.14 -9.06 14.98
C LEU A 385 14.57 -10.51 15.26
N VAL A 386 13.84 -11.50 14.71
CA VAL A 386 14.17 -12.92 14.84
C VAL A 386 15.58 -13.22 14.34
N ILE A 387 15.99 -12.62 13.21
CA ILE A 387 17.32 -12.88 12.64
C ILE A 387 18.41 -12.21 13.49
N CYS A 388 18.18 -11.01 14.01
CA CYS A 388 19.10 -10.35 14.94
C CYS A 388 19.34 -11.20 16.19
N TYR A 389 18.28 -11.75 16.79
CA TYR A 389 18.40 -12.64 17.93
C TYR A 389 19.21 -13.90 17.60
N LYS A 390 18.93 -14.54 16.46
CA LYS A 390 19.71 -15.72 16.01
C LYS A 390 21.19 -15.40 15.79
N LYS A 391 21.51 -14.23 15.20
CA LYS A 391 22.90 -13.77 15.01
C LYS A 391 23.61 -13.54 16.35
N LEU A 392 23.00 -12.79 17.26
CA LEU A 392 23.56 -12.56 18.60
C LEU A 392 23.70 -13.85 19.41
N ALA A 393 22.72 -14.74 19.32
CA ALA A 393 22.74 -16.04 20.00
C ALA A 393 23.91 -16.89 19.52
N ALA A 394 24.11 -17.00 18.21
CA ALA A 394 25.24 -17.73 17.61
C ALA A 394 26.58 -17.12 18.01
N PHE A 395 26.67 -15.79 18.02
CA PHE A 395 27.87 -15.07 18.44
C PHE A 395 28.23 -15.31 19.92
N TYR A 396 27.26 -15.23 20.82
CA TYR A 396 27.51 -15.54 22.24
C TYR A 396 27.82 -17.02 22.48
N PHE A 397 27.26 -17.93 21.68
CA PHE A 397 27.62 -19.34 21.74
C PHE A 397 29.10 -19.54 21.45
N GLN A 398 29.62 -18.90 20.39
CA GLN A 398 31.04 -18.96 20.03
C GLN A 398 31.95 -18.35 21.10
N LEU A 399 31.49 -17.33 21.83
CA LEU A 399 32.20 -16.75 22.97
C LEU A 399 32.08 -17.58 24.27
N GLY A 400 31.40 -18.73 24.26
CA GLY A 400 31.17 -19.56 25.45
C GLY A 400 30.13 -18.99 26.42
N LYS A 401 29.41 -17.94 26.05
CA LYS A 401 28.36 -17.29 26.85
C LYS A 401 27.01 -18.02 26.67
N PHE A 402 26.97 -19.32 26.98
CA PHE A 402 25.84 -20.21 26.66
C PHE A 402 24.50 -19.76 27.23
N LYS A 403 24.46 -19.24 28.47
CA LYS A 403 23.22 -18.73 29.08
C LYS A 403 22.61 -17.57 28.30
N LYS A 404 23.45 -16.62 27.83
CA LYS A 404 22.99 -15.49 27.00
C LYS A 404 22.52 -15.98 25.63
N SER A 405 23.23 -16.94 25.05
CA SER A 405 22.86 -17.57 23.78
C SER A 405 21.49 -18.24 23.85
N ALA A 406 21.25 -19.07 24.86
CA ALA A 406 19.97 -19.77 25.07
C ALA A 406 18.79 -18.78 25.16
N ILE A 407 18.89 -17.75 26.01
CA ILE A 407 17.84 -16.74 26.17
C ILE A 407 17.46 -16.08 24.84
N LEU A 408 18.43 -15.82 23.95
CA LEU A 408 18.16 -15.19 22.66
C LEU A 408 17.56 -16.18 21.65
N TYR A 409 17.96 -17.44 21.69
CA TYR A 409 17.29 -18.48 20.90
C TYR A 409 15.84 -18.67 21.34
N ASP A 410 15.57 -18.66 22.64
CA ASP A 410 14.22 -18.74 23.20
C ASP A 410 13.37 -17.55 22.71
N LYS A 411 13.89 -16.32 22.84
CA LYS A 411 13.20 -15.13 22.30
C LYS A 411 12.93 -15.21 20.79
N ALA A 412 13.88 -15.75 20.02
CA ALA A 412 13.68 -15.93 18.59
C ALA A 412 12.62 -16.99 18.28
N PHE A 413 12.47 -18.00 19.14
CA PHE A 413 11.51 -19.07 19.02
C PHE A 413 10.10 -18.60 19.40
N ASP A 414 9.95 -17.91 20.53
CA ASP A 414 8.67 -17.37 21.03
C ASP A 414 7.97 -16.49 19.98
N ILE A 415 8.75 -15.71 19.24
CA ILE A 415 8.24 -14.83 18.16
C ILE A 415 7.78 -15.61 16.93
N ILE A 416 8.36 -16.79 16.67
CA ILE A 416 7.94 -17.63 15.53
C ILE A 416 6.63 -18.35 15.84
N GLU A 417 6.36 -18.63 17.11
CA GLU A 417 5.13 -19.30 17.55
C GLU A 417 3.93 -18.36 17.79
N SER A 418 4.18 -17.06 18.00
CA SER A 418 3.16 -16.01 18.14
C SER A 418 2.61 -15.53 16.79
#